data_AF-A0A7V4UZK2-F1
#
_entry.id   AF-A0A7V4UZK2-F1
#
_cell.length_a   1.000
_cell.length_b   1.000
_cell.length_c   1.000
_cell.angle_alpha   90.00
_cell.angle_beta   90.00
_cell.angle_gamma   90.00
#
_symmetry.space_group_name_H-M   'P 1'
#
loop_
_entity.id
_entity.type
_entity.pdbx_description
1 polymer ?
#
loop_
_entity_poly.entity_id
_entity_poly.type
_entity_poly.pdbx_seq_one_letter_code
_entity_poly.pdbx_strand_id
1 'polypeptide(L)'
;MSQNRRIFLSPPHMGANEQKYINEAFEANYITSAGEQLEKFEAEAKEFTKTKYAIAVSCGTAAIHLALRANDIKDGDEVLASSFTFIGSIAPILYERCTPVFIDSDED
;
A
#
# COMPACT_ATOMS: atom_id res chain seq x y z
N MET A 1 20.58 -8.84 -38.05
CA MET A 1 20.63 -9.41 -36.68
C MET A 1 19.48 -8.80 -35.91
N SER A 2 18.45 -9.59 -35.59
CA SER A 2 17.32 -9.13 -34.78
C SER A 2 17.85 -8.78 -33.39
N GLN A 3 17.75 -7.51 -33.01
CA GLN A 3 18.14 -7.06 -31.67
C GLN A 3 17.26 -7.77 -30.65
N ASN A 4 17.87 -8.58 -29.77
CA ASN A 4 17.18 -9.29 -28.70
C ASN A 4 16.71 -8.25 -27.65
N ARG A 5 15.54 -7.65 -27.86
CA ARG A 5 14.99 -6.62 -26.98
C ARG A 5 14.45 -7.28 -25.71
N ARG A 6 15.14 -7.07 -24.59
CA ARG A 6 14.68 -7.51 -23.27
C ARG A 6 13.31 -6.91 -22.95
N ILE A 7 12.33 -7.76 -22.65
CA ILE A 7 11.01 -7.37 -22.16
C ILE A 7 11.05 -7.53 -20.63
N PHE A 8 10.86 -6.43 -19.90
CA PHE A 8 10.79 -6.44 -18.44
C PHE A 8 9.34 -6.70 -18.00
N LEU A 9 9.14 -7.41 -16.89
CA LEU A 9 7.82 -7.75 -16.37
C LEU A 9 7.04 -6.51 -15.87
N SER A 10 7.71 -5.62 -15.12
CA SER A 10 7.07 -4.48 -14.45
C SER A 10 8.00 -3.27 -14.28
N PRO A 11 8.50 -2.66 -15.38
CA PRO A 11 9.27 -1.43 -15.27
C PRO A 11 8.38 -0.27 -14.77
N PRO A 12 8.89 0.64 -13.91
CA PRO A 12 8.13 1.81 -13.51
C PRO A 12 7.87 2.73 -14.72
N HIS A 13 6.71 3.37 -14.73
CA HIS A 13 6.35 4.39 -15.71
C HIS A 13 6.39 5.76 -15.04
N MET A 14 7.28 6.64 -15.51
CA MET A 14 7.34 8.04 -15.09
C MET A 14 6.65 8.90 -16.14
N GLY A 15 5.54 9.51 -15.78
CA GLY A 15 4.81 10.48 -16.58
C GLY A 15 5.45 11.87 -16.58
N ALA A 16 4.62 12.88 -16.87
CA ALA A 16 5.08 14.27 -17.03
C ALA A 16 5.21 15.05 -15.71
N ASN A 17 4.58 14.61 -14.62
CA ASN A 17 4.38 15.43 -13.42
C ASN A 17 5.17 14.95 -12.20
N GLU A 18 5.65 13.71 -12.19
CA GLU A 18 6.29 13.08 -11.04
C GLU A 18 7.55 13.83 -10.61
N GLN A 19 8.41 14.19 -11.56
CA GLN A 19 9.61 14.98 -11.26
C GLN A 19 9.27 16.40 -10.79
N LYS A 20 8.20 16.99 -11.35
CA LYS A 20 7.74 18.32 -10.95
C LYS A 20 7.31 18.31 -9.48
N TYR A 21 6.47 17.35 -9.07
CA TYR A 21 6.00 17.26 -7.68
C TYR A 21 7.11 16.93 -6.69
N ILE A 22 8.11 16.14 -7.10
CA ILE A 22 9.33 15.94 -6.29
C ILE A 22 10.01 17.30 -6.06
N ASN A 23 10.28 18.07 -7.12
CA ASN A 23 10.94 19.36 -6.99
C ASN A 23 10.15 20.33 -6.11
N GLU A 24 8.83 20.41 -6.27
CA GLU A 24 7.95 21.24 -5.43
C GLU A 24 8.06 20.87 -3.94
N ALA A 25 8.14 19.58 -3.60
CA ALA A 25 8.31 19.14 -2.22
C ALA A 25 9.67 19.58 -1.62
N PHE A 26 10.74 19.52 -2.42
CA PHE A 26 12.07 20.00 -2.03
C PHE A 26 12.10 21.53 -1.86
N GLU A 27 11.51 22.28 -2.80
CA GLU A 27 11.43 23.74 -2.75
C GLU A 27 10.63 24.23 -1.55
N ALA A 28 9.53 23.56 -1.22
CA ALA A 28 8.71 23.86 -0.05
C ALA A 28 9.32 23.35 1.27
N ASN A 29 10.45 22.64 1.21
CA ASN A 29 11.14 22.02 2.34
C ASN A 29 10.26 21.06 3.16
N TYR A 30 9.28 20.43 2.51
CA TYR A 30 8.41 19.39 3.07
C TYR A 30 8.86 18.02 2.57
N ILE A 31 9.99 17.55 3.09
CA ILE A 31 10.65 16.29 2.67
C ILE A 31 10.37 15.10 3.63
N THR A 32 9.54 15.31 4.64
CA THR A 32 9.20 14.31 5.66
C THR A 32 7.74 13.86 5.52
N SER A 33 7.17 13.25 6.57
CA SER A 33 5.80 12.71 6.59
C SER A 33 4.69 13.75 6.68
N ALA A 34 4.88 14.96 6.16
CA ALA A 34 3.91 16.05 6.19
C ALA A 34 4.12 16.99 4.99
N GLY A 35 3.06 17.66 4.56
CA GLY A 35 3.09 18.66 3.50
C GLY A 35 1.89 18.59 2.58
N GLU A 36 1.72 19.65 1.78
CA GLU A 36 0.56 19.83 0.89
C GLU A 36 0.35 18.68 -0.11
N GLN A 37 1.45 18.09 -0.63
CA GLN A 37 1.36 16.97 -1.57
C GLN A 37 0.73 15.72 -0.94
N LEU A 38 0.98 15.48 0.35
CA LEU A 38 0.40 14.36 1.09
C LEU A 38 -1.11 14.58 1.30
N GLU A 39 -1.51 15.77 1.74
CA GLU A 39 -2.92 16.13 1.94
C GLU A 39 -3.73 16.03 0.63
N LYS A 40 -3.14 16.49 -0.48
CA LYS A 40 -3.73 16.35 -1.82
C LYS A 40 -3.87 14.88 -2.22
N PHE A 41 -2.83 14.08 -2.03
CA PHE A 41 -2.87 12.65 -2.36
C PHE A 41 -3.96 11.91 -1.58
N GLU A 42 -4.11 12.18 -0.28
CA GLU A 42 -5.19 11.60 0.53
C GLU A 42 -6.57 12.05 0.06
N ALA A 43 -6.74 13.33 -0.30
CA ALA A 43 -7.99 13.85 -0.82
C ALA A 43 -8.37 13.21 -2.17
N GLU A 44 -7.41 13.10 -3.10
CA GLU A 44 -7.58 12.45 -4.40
C GLU A 44 -7.86 10.96 -4.25
N ALA A 45 -7.14 10.25 -3.37
CA ALA A 45 -7.38 8.84 -3.09
C ALA A 45 -8.77 8.60 -2.50
N LYS A 46 -9.24 9.47 -1.62
CA LYS A 46 -10.60 9.44 -1.07
C LYS A 46 -11.64 9.60 -2.18
N GLU A 47 -11.47 10.58 -3.07
CA GLU A 47 -12.38 10.82 -4.20
C GLU A 47 -12.40 9.62 -5.16
N PHE A 48 -11.22 9.13 -5.54
CA PHE A 48 -11.06 8.01 -6.45
C PHE A 48 -11.70 6.72 -5.92
N THR A 49 -11.46 6.39 -4.64
CA THR A 49 -11.99 5.19 -3.99
C THR A 49 -13.44 5.34 -3.50
N LYS A 50 -13.98 6.56 -3.52
CA LYS A 50 -15.31 6.91 -2.98
C LYS A 50 -15.48 6.55 -1.50
N THR A 51 -14.39 6.59 -0.74
CA THR A 51 -14.39 6.32 0.69
C THR A 51 -14.67 7.59 1.50
N LYS A 52 -14.98 7.44 2.79
CA LYS A 52 -15.17 8.61 3.67
C LYS A 52 -13.85 9.25 4.08
N TYR A 53 -12.79 8.45 4.19
CA TYR A 53 -11.45 8.85 4.64
C TYR A 53 -10.40 8.02 3.89
N ALA A 54 -9.23 8.62 3.67
CA ALA A 54 -8.03 7.96 3.19
C ALA A 54 -6.84 8.43 4.04
N ILE A 55 -5.89 7.52 4.30
CA ILE A 55 -4.67 7.81 5.07
C ILE A 55 -3.51 7.19 4.30
N ALA A 56 -2.52 7.99 3.93
CA ALA A 56 -1.32 7.49 3.26
C ALA A 56 -0.32 6.98 4.30
N VAL A 57 0.32 5.85 3.97
CA VAL A 57 1.33 5.21 4.79
C VAL A 57 2.47 4.73 3.91
N SER A 58 3.57 4.30 4.53
CA SER A 58 4.82 3.97 3.82
C SER A 58 4.71 2.79 2.83
N CYS A 59 3.79 1.84 3.06
CA CYS A 59 3.53 0.73 2.14
C CYS A 59 2.20 0.01 2.43
N GLY A 60 1.78 -0.88 1.54
CA GLY A 60 0.55 -1.69 1.72
C GLY A 60 0.57 -2.57 2.97
N THR A 61 1.71 -3.18 3.32
CA THR A 61 1.85 -3.98 4.55
C THR A 61 1.61 -3.12 5.81
N ALA A 62 2.13 -1.88 5.84
CA ALA A 62 1.90 -0.95 6.93
C ALA A 62 0.42 -0.53 7.01
N ALA A 63 -0.27 -0.40 5.88
CA ALA A 63 -1.70 -0.07 5.83
C ALA A 63 -2.55 -1.16 6.49
N ILE A 64 -2.30 -2.42 6.16
CA ILE A 64 -3.02 -3.56 6.74
C ILE A 64 -2.72 -3.69 8.24
N HIS A 65 -1.45 -3.55 8.63
CA HIS A 65 -1.05 -3.57 10.04
C HIS A 65 -1.76 -2.47 10.85
N LEU A 66 -1.78 -1.24 10.35
CA LEU A 66 -2.51 -0.15 10.98
C LEU A 66 -4.02 -0.42 11.03
N ALA A 67 -4.60 -1.02 10.00
CA ALA A 67 -6.01 -1.36 9.98
C ALA A 67 -6.37 -2.41 11.05
N LEU A 68 -5.55 -3.45 11.24
CA LEU A 68 -5.76 -4.44 12.31
C LEU A 68 -5.70 -3.76 13.69
N ARG A 69 -4.66 -2.95 13.93
CA ARG A 69 -4.50 -2.15 15.16
C ARG A 69 -5.71 -1.26 15.45
N ALA A 70 -6.22 -0.59 14.42
CA ALA A 70 -7.34 0.35 14.53
C ALA A 70 -8.69 -0.34 14.78
N ASN A 71 -8.80 -1.64 14.49
CA ASN A 71 -9.99 -2.45 14.74
C ASN A 71 -9.88 -3.31 16.01
N ASP A 72 -8.97 -2.96 16.93
CA ASP A 72 -8.79 -3.64 18.21
C ASP A 72 -8.51 -5.14 18.09
N ILE A 73 -7.91 -5.58 16.97
CA ILE A 73 -7.38 -6.94 16.81
C ILE A 73 -6.20 -7.13 17.76
N LYS A 74 -6.17 -8.25 18.47
CA LYS A 74 -5.27 -8.50 19.61
C LYS A 74 -4.62 -9.88 19.52
N ASP A 75 -3.61 -10.03 20.38
CA ASP A 75 -2.91 -11.28 20.63
C ASP A 75 -3.87 -12.44 20.84
N GLY A 76 -3.63 -13.54 20.12
CA GLY A 76 -4.47 -14.74 20.16
C GLY A 76 -5.73 -14.70 19.31
N ASP A 77 -6.09 -13.56 18.70
CA ASP A 77 -7.22 -13.52 17.75
C ASP A 77 -6.91 -14.34 16.49
N GLU A 78 -7.96 -14.86 15.85
CA GLU A 78 -7.89 -15.50 14.55
C GLU A 78 -8.29 -14.51 13.44
N VAL A 79 -7.50 -14.46 12.37
CA VAL A 79 -7.79 -13.60 11.21
C VAL A 79 -7.84 -14.47 9.96
N LEU A 80 -9.00 -14.46 9.30
CA LEU A 80 -9.20 -15.17 8.05
C LEU A 80 -8.39 -14.53 6.92
N ALA A 81 -7.68 -15.33 6.15
CA ALA A 81 -6.93 -14.83 5.00
C ALA A 81 -6.87 -15.86 3.87
N SER A 82 -6.72 -15.41 2.61
CA SER A 82 -6.52 -16.33 1.49
C SER A 82 -5.18 -17.05 1.60
N SER A 83 -5.16 -18.36 1.32
CA SER A 83 -3.94 -19.16 1.17
C SER A 83 -3.12 -18.72 -0.05
N PHE A 84 -3.79 -18.23 -1.10
CA PHE A 84 -3.18 -17.80 -2.35
C PHE A 84 -3.16 -16.27 -2.44
N THR A 85 -2.15 -15.69 -1.80
CA THR A 85 -1.99 -14.24 -1.72
C THR A 85 -0.51 -13.84 -1.61
N PHE A 86 -0.22 -12.55 -1.67
CA PHE A 86 1.11 -12.02 -1.37
C PHE A 86 1.33 -11.91 0.14
N ILE A 87 2.50 -12.29 0.64
CA ILE A 87 2.83 -12.33 2.08
C ILE A 87 2.57 -11.00 2.82
N GLY A 88 2.58 -9.87 2.11
CA GLY A 88 2.28 -8.56 2.68
C GLY A 88 0.88 -8.42 3.30
N SER A 89 -0.08 -9.28 2.92
CA SER A 89 -1.41 -9.34 3.55
C SER A 89 -1.43 -10.20 4.82
N ILE A 90 -0.48 -11.14 4.98
CA ILE A 90 -0.43 -12.09 6.09
C ILE A 90 0.52 -11.65 7.20
N ALA A 91 1.69 -11.10 6.84
CA ALA A 91 2.68 -10.69 7.82
C ALA A 91 2.13 -9.74 8.92
N PRO A 92 1.24 -8.78 8.60
CA PRO A 92 0.59 -7.94 9.62
C PRO A 92 -0.18 -8.70 10.70
N ILE A 93 -0.82 -9.82 10.34
CA ILE A 93 -1.56 -10.67 11.29
C ILE A 93 -0.58 -11.23 12.33
N LEU A 94 0.60 -11.68 11.87
CA LEU A 94 1.64 -12.22 12.74
C LEU A 94 2.30 -11.14 13.61
N TYR A 95 2.41 -9.90 13.12
CA TYR A 95 2.95 -8.78 13.91
C TYR A 95 2.08 -8.48 15.14
N GLU A 96 0.75 -8.63 15.02
CA GLU A 96 -0.19 -8.53 16.14
C GLU A 96 -0.25 -9.79 17.02
N ARG A 97 0.54 -10.83 16.70
CA ARG A 97 0.54 -12.14 17.37
C ARG A 97 -0.81 -12.88 17.26
N CYS A 98 -1.52 -12.62 16.15
CA CYS A 98 -2.73 -13.33 15.79
C CYS A 98 -2.41 -14.61 15.00
N THR A 99 -3.40 -15.48 14.88
CA THR A 99 -3.31 -16.71 14.08
C THR A 99 -4.00 -16.50 12.73
N PRO A 100 -3.28 -16.54 11.59
CA PRO A 100 -3.93 -16.55 10.29
C PRO A 100 -4.62 -17.89 10.08
N VAL A 101 -5.91 -17.84 9.77
CA VAL A 101 -6.71 -19.01 9.37
C VAL A 101 -6.87 -18.95 7.86
N PHE A 102 -6.17 -19.84 7.16
CA PHE A 102 -6.14 -19.82 5.71
C PHE A 102 -7.41 -20.40 5.09
N ILE A 103 -7.95 -19.68 4.12
CA ILE A 103 -9.08 -20.07 3.28
C ILE A 103 -8.56 -20.26 1.86
N ASP A 104 -8.96 -21.37 1.22
CA ASP A 104 -8.51 -21.66 -0.14
C ASP A 104 -9.11 -20.71 -1.17
N SER A 105 -8.52 -20.65 -2.35
CA SER A 105 -9.04 -19.83 -3.46
C SER A 105 -9.94 -20.61 -4.40
N ASP A 106 -10.81 -19.90 -5.10
CA ASP A 106 -11.58 -20.49 -6.20
C ASP A 106 -10.62 -20.92 -7.34
N GLU A 107 -11.02 -21.96 -8.07
CA GLU A 107 -10.28 -22.46 -9.24
C GLU A 107 -10.56 -21.65 -10.51
N ASP A 108 -11.73 -20.98 -10.57
CA ASP A 108 -12.17 -20.14 -11.70
C ASP A 108 -11.63 -18.69 -11.64
#